data_AF-A0A8H7ZXS4-F1
#
_entry.id   AF-A0A8H7ZXS4-F1
#
_cell.length_a   1.000
_cell.length_b   1.000
_cell.length_c   1.000
_cell.angle_alpha   90.00
_cell.angle_beta   90.00
_cell.angle_gamma   90.00
#
_symmetry.space_group_name_H-M   'P 1'
#
loop_
_entity.id
_entity.type
_entity.pdbx_description
1 polymer ?
#
loop_
_entity_poly.entity_id
_entity_poly.type
_entity_poly.pdbx_seq_one_letter_code
_entity_poly.pdbx_strand_id
1 'polypeptide(L)'
;YHQVLYGALRPDEDGTGGGRVVTLPPAILKPRKLWTGKQVISTLLRNLTLGRPQLNLVSKAQVTGEYWGKQGVEEATVIFQDGELLTGVLDKSQFGAKAYGLVHSCYELYGSTAAGKLLSILGRLFTKYVQMIGFTCRMDDLRLTTDGDKWRNDLLHAGENYGRTTALEYVGLADADDDAVADAELQRRLEEVLRSDEKMAGMDAAMKTKMNGLTSAVINKCLPNGLLKKFPSNNMQMMTVSGAKGSRVNVSQISCMLGQQELEGRRVPTMVSGKTLPSFSAFESSARAGGYIAGRFLTGIRPQEYYFHCMAGREGLIDTAVKTSRSGYLQRCLIKHLEGITVHYDHTVRDVDGSVLQFRYGEDALDVTKQKHLYQFRFSADNFDALIEKYHPESALAVLDTEAAEQHSKKAARKPHKYDPVLA
;
A
#
# COMPACT_ATOMS: atom_id res chain seq x y z
N TYR A 1 -5.09 31.03 -6.11
CA TYR A 1 -5.58 30.89 -4.73
C TYR A 1 -7.10 30.99 -4.66
N HIS A 2 -7.71 32.18 -4.74
CA HIS A 2 -9.17 32.36 -4.60
C HIS A 2 -10.01 31.50 -5.55
N GLN A 3 -9.64 31.45 -6.84
CA GLN A 3 -10.36 30.66 -7.84
C GLN A 3 -10.39 29.15 -7.53
N VAL A 4 -9.29 28.64 -6.99
CA VAL A 4 -9.15 27.23 -6.64
C VAL A 4 -9.98 26.93 -5.39
N LEU A 5 -9.95 27.82 -4.39
CA LEU A 5 -10.76 27.71 -3.18
C LEU A 5 -12.26 27.74 -3.47
N TYR A 6 -12.74 28.72 -4.23
CA TYR A 6 -14.17 28.82 -4.58
C TYR A 6 -14.64 27.68 -5.51
N GLY A 7 -13.72 27.05 -6.24
CA GLY A 7 -14.05 25.83 -6.99
C GLY A 7 -14.23 24.59 -6.12
N ALA A 8 -13.55 24.56 -4.97
CA ALA A 8 -13.55 23.41 -4.07
C ALA A 8 -14.61 23.56 -2.95
N LEU A 9 -14.64 24.73 -2.30
CA LEU A 9 -15.61 25.14 -1.29
C LEU A 9 -16.80 25.77 -2.01
N ARG A 10 -17.97 25.16 -1.89
CA ARG A 10 -19.24 25.72 -2.37
C ARG A 10 -20.07 26.09 -1.15
N PRO A 11 -20.00 27.35 -0.66
CA PRO A 11 -20.71 27.76 0.55
C PRO A 11 -22.22 27.51 0.45
N ASP A 12 -22.78 27.64 -0.76
CA ASP A 12 -24.20 27.48 -1.04
C ASP A 12 -24.69 26.03 -0.93
N GLU A 13 -23.82 25.04 -1.21
CA GLU A 13 -24.16 23.61 -1.19
C GLU A 13 -23.69 22.92 0.10
N ASP A 14 -22.44 23.18 0.52
CA ASP A 14 -21.81 22.43 1.61
C ASP A 14 -22.00 23.08 2.99
N GLY A 15 -22.51 24.32 3.04
CA GLY A 15 -22.62 25.13 4.27
C GLY A 15 -21.27 25.52 4.89
N THR A 16 -20.17 25.36 4.14
CA THR A 16 -18.81 25.65 4.62
C THR A 16 -18.59 27.15 4.80
N GLY A 17 -17.87 27.55 5.85
CA GLY A 17 -17.52 28.95 6.09
C GLY A 17 -18.69 29.83 6.58
N GLY A 18 -19.83 29.26 6.99
CA GLY A 18 -20.96 30.05 7.50
C GLY A 18 -21.53 31.04 6.47
N GLY A 19 -21.52 30.66 5.18
CA GLY A 19 -21.97 31.51 4.06
C GLY A 19 -20.89 32.42 3.46
N ARG A 20 -19.69 32.51 4.05
CA ARG A 20 -18.57 33.28 3.49
C ARG A 20 -17.25 32.53 3.61
N VAL A 21 -16.55 32.34 2.49
CA VAL A 21 -15.23 31.69 2.49
C VAL A 21 -14.22 32.56 3.26
N VAL A 22 -13.71 32.03 4.37
CA VAL A 22 -12.60 32.60 5.14
C VAL A 22 -11.29 32.31 4.41
N THR A 23 -10.37 33.26 4.36
CA THR A 23 -9.08 33.08 3.66
C THR A 23 -7.91 33.43 4.57
N LEU A 24 -6.77 32.76 4.34
CA LEU A 24 -5.50 33.05 5.02
C LEU A 24 -4.71 34.17 4.32
N PRO A 25 -3.85 34.91 5.06
CA PRO A 25 -2.91 35.86 4.47
C PRO A 25 -1.87 35.16 3.59
N PRO A 26 -1.29 35.85 2.59
CA PRO A 26 -0.28 35.28 1.71
C PRO A 26 1.02 34.98 2.49
N ALA A 27 1.67 33.85 2.19
CA ALA A 27 2.96 33.50 2.79
C ALA A 27 4.09 34.44 2.34
N ILE A 28 4.04 34.90 1.08
CA ILE A 28 5.03 35.83 0.52
C ILE A 28 4.33 37.17 0.30
N LEU A 29 4.79 38.22 0.98
CA LEU A 29 4.20 39.56 0.87
C LEU A 29 4.87 40.44 -0.21
N LYS A 30 6.19 40.33 -0.35
CA LYS A 30 7.01 41.05 -1.33
C LYS A 30 7.87 40.04 -2.10
N PRO A 31 8.14 40.23 -3.41
CA PRO A 31 7.74 41.36 -4.26
C PRO A 31 6.29 41.30 -4.76
N ARG A 32 5.64 40.13 -4.70
CA ARG A 32 4.23 39.94 -5.05
C ARG A 32 3.57 39.06 -3.98
N LYS A 33 2.29 39.32 -3.71
CA LYS A 33 1.48 38.51 -2.77
C LYS A 33 1.26 37.12 -3.35
N LEU A 34 1.91 36.11 -2.78
CA LEU A 34 1.79 34.71 -3.21
C LEU A 34 1.38 33.81 -2.05
N TRP A 35 0.56 32.81 -2.36
CA TRP A 35 0.12 31.77 -1.44
C TRP A 35 0.72 30.43 -1.83
N THR A 36 1.02 29.60 -0.84
CA THR A 36 1.52 28.24 -1.06
C THR A 36 0.38 27.25 -1.33
N GLY A 37 0.69 26.09 -1.93
CA GLY A 37 -0.28 25.00 -2.07
C GLY A 37 -0.77 24.46 -0.72
N LYS A 38 0.11 24.43 0.30
CA LYS A 38 -0.24 24.01 1.67
C LYS A 38 -1.23 24.97 2.34
N GLN A 39 -1.12 26.27 2.07
CA GLN A 39 -2.10 27.26 2.54
C GLN A 39 -3.49 27.05 1.94
N VAL A 40 -3.60 26.52 0.71
CA VAL A 40 -4.90 26.16 0.13
C VAL A 40 -5.56 25.09 0.98
N ILE A 41 -4.85 23.99 1.30
CA ILE A 41 -5.38 22.92 2.16
C ILE A 41 -5.77 23.44 3.54
N SER A 42 -4.91 24.23 4.16
CA SER A 42 -5.17 24.85 5.48
C SER A 42 -6.45 25.68 5.46
N THR A 43 -6.67 26.44 4.39
CA THR A 43 -7.88 27.25 4.21
C THR A 43 -9.12 26.37 4.05
N LEU A 44 -9.03 25.21 3.38
CA LEU A 44 -10.15 24.28 3.26
C LEU A 44 -10.56 23.72 4.63
N LEU A 45 -9.59 23.25 5.42
CA LEU A 45 -9.84 22.72 6.76
C LEU A 45 -10.48 23.76 7.68
N ARG A 46 -9.98 24.99 7.64
CA ARG A 46 -10.53 26.10 8.43
C ARG A 46 -11.98 26.44 8.07
N ASN A 47 -12.34 26.34 6.79
CA ASN A 47 -13.74 26.56 6.36
C ASN A 47 -14.65 25.37 6.64
N LEU A 48 -14.10 24.15 6.67
CA LEU A 48 -14.84 22.94 7.03
C LEU A 48 -15.16 22.89 8.52
N THR A 49 -14.22 23.33 9.36
CA THR A 49 -14.28 23.24 10.83
C THR A 49 -14.59 24.60 11.47
N LEU A 50 -15.27 25.49 10.75
CA LEU A 50 -15.57 26.83 11.26
C LEU A 50 -16.35 26.74 12.58
N GLY A 51 -15.82 27.38 13.63
CA GLY A 51 -16.43 27.38 14.97
C GLY A 51 -16.10 26.15 15.82
N ARG A 52 -15.28 25.22 15.33
CA ARG A 52 -14.79 24.05 16.07
C ARG A 52 -13.28 24.14 16.36
N PRO A 53 -12.78 23.45 17.40
CA PRO A 53 -11.35 23.28 17.63
C PRO A 53 -10.67 22.68 16.40
N GLN A 54 -9.47 23.18 16.10
CA GLN A 54 -8.76 22.82 14.89
C GLN A 54 -7.96 21.53 15.05
N LEU A 55 -7.69 20.86 13.93
CA LEU A 55 -7.00 19.56 13.91
C LEU A 55 -5.49 19.71 14.15
N ASN A 56 -4.97 18.91 15.05
CA ASN A 56 -3.55 18.61 15.23
C ASN A 56 -3.24 17.18 14.77
N LEU A 57 -2.26 17.02 13.88
CA LEU A 57 -1.89 15.70 13.35
C LEU A 57 -0.41 15.67 12.99
N VAL A 58 0.31 14.68 13.51
CA VAL A 58 1.64 14.32 13.04
C VAL A 58 1.55 12.94 12.36
N SER A 59 1.83 12.91 11.06
CA SER A 59 1.76 11.70 10.24
C SER A 59 2.97 11.63 9.31
N LYS A 60 3.09 10.54 8.55
CA LYS A 60 4.17 10.32 7.58
C LYS A 60 3.61 10.20 6.18
N ALA A 61 4.25 10.87 5.24
CA ALA A 61 4.01 10.67 3.82
C ALA A 61 4.63 9.34 3.36
N GLN A 62 4.06 8.77 2.31
CA GLN A 62 4.61 7.64 1.57
C GLN A 62 5.85 8.05 0.75
N VAL A 63 5.89 9.30 0.27
CA VAL A 63 7.08 9.86 -0.39
C VAL A 63 8.17 10.12 0.64
N THR A 64 9.30 9.39 0.52
CA THR A 64 10.43 9.55 1.44
C THR A 64 11.20 10.84 1.18
N GLY A 65 11.87 11.36 2.22
CA GLY A 65 12.65 12.60 2.14
C GLY A 65 13.82 12.54 1.15
N GLU A 66 14.33 11.33 0.86
CA GLU A 66 15.40 11.11 -0.12
C GLU A 66 15.04 11.61 -1.52
N TYR A 67 13.77 11.51 -1.92
CA TYR A 67 13.30 11.96 -3.23
C TYR A 67 13.31 13.49 -3.37
N TRP A 68 13.19 14.23 -2.27
CA TRP A 68 13.19 15.68 -2.26
C TRP A 68 14.59 16.30 -2.12
N GLY A 69 15.61 15.46 -1.86
CA GLY A 69 16.98 15.89 -1.62
C GLY A 69 17.18 16.50 -0.22
N LYS A 70 18.40 16.96 0.06
CA LYS A 70 18.83 17.42 1.40
C LYS A 70 17.97 18.52 2.01
N GLN A 71 17.39 19.39 1.17
CA GLN A 71 16.59 20.54 1.61
C GLN A 71 15.10 20.22 1.80
N GLY A 72 14.63 19.06 1.33
CA GLY A 72 13.20 18.70 1.36
C GLY A 72 12.91 17.46 2.20
N VAL A 73 13.83 17.04 3.06
CA VAL A 73 13.66 15.85 3.91
C VAL A 73 12.41 15.96 4.79
N GLU A 74 12.08 17.19 5.20
CA GLU A 74 10.91 17.52 6.02
C GLU A 74 9.58 17.23 5.31
N GLU A 75 9.56 17.19 3.97
CA GLU A 75 8.34 16.89 3.19
C GLU A 75 7.84 15.45 3.38
N ALA A 76 8.64 14.58 4.00
CA ALA A 76 8.22 13.24 4.40
C ALA A 76 7.35 13.23 5.67
N THR A 77 7.40 14.28 6.48
CA THR A 77 6.64 14.38 7.74
C THR A 77 5.50 15.36 7.58
N VAL A 78 4.27 14.84 7.69
CA VAL A 78 3.04 15.63 7.55
C VAL A 78 2.67 16.16 8.92
N ILE A 79 2.68 17.48 9.07
CA ILE A 79 2.36 18.16 10.33
C ILE A 79 1.21 19.12 10.08
N PHE A 80 0.09 18.85 10.73
CA PHE A 80 -1.00 19.79 10.93
C PHE A 80 -0.92 20.31 12.35
N GLN A 81 -0.90 21.64 12.47
CA GLN A 81 -1.00 22.32 13.75
C GLN A 81 -2.08 23.39 13.65
N ASP A 82 -3.03 23.37 14.58
CA ASP A 82 -4.17 24.27 14.63
C ASP A 82 -4.92 24.38 13.28
N GLY A 83 -5.04 23.26 12.56
CA GLY A 83 -5.72 23.18 11.27
C GLY A 83 -4.91 23.68 10.07
N GLU A 84 -3.66 24.09 10.29
CA GLU A 84 -2.74 24.53 9.24
C GLU A 84 -1.73 23.43 8.88
N LEU A 85 -1.58 23.16 7.58
CA LEU A 85 -0.58 22.24 7.04
C LEU A 85 0.78 22.96 7.00
N LEU A 86 1.63 22.68 7.98
CA LEU A 86 2.95 23.31 8.11
C LEU A 86 3.98 22.63 7.21
N THR A 87 4.12 21.32 7.34
CA THR A 87 5.12 20.52 6.61
C THR A 87 4.49 19.27 6.00
N GLY A 88 5.15 18.73 4.98
CA GLY A 88 4.78 17.45 4.39
C GLY A 88 3.90 17.54 3.16
N VAL A 89 4.07 16.57 2.26
CA VAL A 89 3.17 16.39 1.12
C VAL A 89 2.01 15.48 1.47
N LEU A 90 0.83 15.78 0.91
CA LEU A 90 -0.33 14.92 1.00
C LEU A 90 -0.31 13.92 -0.15
N ASP A 91 -0.38 12.64 0.21
CA ASP A 91 -0.45 11.54 -0.75
C ASP A 91 -1.55 10.54 -0.35
N LYS A 92 -1.53 9.35 -0.96
CA LYS A 92 -2.51 8.29 -0.68
C LYS A 92 -2.57 7.90 0.79
N SER A 93 -1.51 8.11 1.58
CA SER A 93 -1.54 7.84 3.03
C SER A 93 -2.45 8.79 3.81
N GLN A 94 -2.69 10.01 3.30
CA GLN A 94 -3.40 11.06 4.03
C GLN A 94 -4.89 11.13 3.67
N PHE A 95 -5.22 11.04 2.38
CA PHE A 95 -6.61 11.14 1.91
C PHE A 95 -7.12 9.89 1.18
N GLY A 96 -6.27 8.87 1.00
CA GLY A 96 -6.69 7.56 0.50
C GLY A 96 -7.27 6.68 1.61
N ALA A 97 -7.65 5.44 1.25
CA ALA A 97 -8.11 4.43 2.20
C ALA A 97 -6.95 3.86 3.04
N LYS A 98 -6.36 4.70 3.90
CA LYS A 98 -5.28 4.38 4.82
C LYS A 98 -5.65 4.86 6.22
N ALA A 99 -5.30 4.06 7.23
CA ALA A 99 -5.51 4.42 8.63
C ALA A 99 -4.58 5.56 9.04
N TYR A 100 -5.05 6.38 9.99
CA TYR A 100 -4.30 7.50 10.61
C TYR A 100 -3.85 8.62 9.65
N GLY A 101 -4.44 8.68 8.45
CA GLY A 101 -4.29 9.82 7.55
C GLY A 101 -5.23 10.97 7.91
N LEU A 102 -5.00 12.14 7.33
CA LEU A 102 -5.85 13.34 7.46
C LEU A 102 -7.36 13.06 7.46
N VAL A 103 -7.88 12.32 6.46
CA VAL A 103 -9.33 12.08 6.34
C VAL A 103 -9.84 11.19 7.47
N HIS A 104 -9.04 10.20 7.89
CA HIS A 104 -9.40 9.32 9.01
C HIS A 104 -9.34 10.05 10.36
N SER A 105 -8.36 10.94 10.56
CA SER A 105 -8.30 11.81 11.74
C SER A 105 -9.45 12.81 11.76
N CYS A 106 -9.84 13.35 10.60
CA CYS A 106 -11.04 14.19 10.48
C CYS A 106 -12.32 13.41 10.82
N TYR A 107 -12.42 12.14 10.41
CA TYR A 107 -13.53 11.27 10.78
C TYR A 107 -13.59 11.06 12.30
N GLU A 108 -12.43 10.85 12.93
CA GLU A 108 -12.36 10.66 14.37
C GLU A 108 -12.78 11.91 15.14
N LEU A 109 -12.30 13.10 14.77
CA LEU A 109 -12.61 14.31 15.55
C LEU A 109 -13.98 14.88 15.24
N TYR A 110 -14.38 14.92 13.97
CA TYR A 110 -15.54 15.69 13.52
C TYR A 110 -16.70 14.81 12.98
N GLY A 111 -16.50 13.50 12.93
CA GLY A 111 -17.50 12.53 12.50
C GLY A 111 -17.55 12.29 10.98
N SER A 112 -18.44 11.37 10.60
CA SER A 112 -18.58 10.87 9.22
C SER A 112 -18.98 11.95 8.21
N THR A 113 -19.88 12.86 8.59
CA THR A 113 -20.37 13.94 7.72
C THR A 113 -19.25 14.91 7.33
N ALA A 114 -18.41 15.32 8.29
CA ALA A 114 -17.30 16.22 8.04
C ALA A 114 -16.22 15.57 7.18
N ALA A 115 -15.87 14.31 7.45
CA ALA A 115 -14.93 13.56 6.63
C ALA A 115 -15.42 13.33 5.19
N GLY A 116 -16.72 13.05 5.02
CA GLY A 116 -17.36 12.94 3.71
C GLY A 116 -17.28 14.26 2.92
N LYS A 117 -17.61 15.38 3.56
CA LYS A 117 -17.45 16.72 2.96
C LYS A 117 -16.00 17.01 2.59
N LEU A 118 -15.04 16.68 3.46
CA LEU A 118 -13.62 16.86 3.20
C LEU A 118 -13.19 16.12 1.93
N LEU A 119 -13.61 14.86 1.76
CA LEU A 119 -13.33 14.07 0.56
C LEU A 119 -13.91 14.70 -0.70
N SER A 120 -15.16 15.18 -0.66
CA SER A 120 -15.79 15.87 -1.79
C SER A 120 -15.07 17.16 -2.16
N ILE A 121 -14.70 17.97 -1.15
CA ILE A 121 -13.97 19.23 -1.33
C ILE A 121 -12.59 18.96 -1.94
N LEU A 122 -11.83 17.99 -1.42
CA LEU A 122 -10.53 17.60 -1.97
C LEU A 122 -10.66 17.05 -3.40
N GLY A 123 -11.69 16.25 -3.68
CA GLY A 123 -11.97 15.73 -5.03
C GLY A 123 -12.18 16.86 -6.04
N ARG A 124 -13.00 17.87 -5.69
CA ARG A 124 -13.22 19.06 -6.54
C ARG A 124 -11.96 19.91 -6.68
N LEU A 125 -11.23 20.11 -5.58
CA LEU A 125 -9.97 20.84 -5.55
C LEU A 125 -8.96 20.25 -6.55
N PHE A 126 -8.65 18.97 -6.41
CA PHE A 126 -7.65 18.31 -7.23
C PHE A 126 -8.11 18.18 -8.69
N THR A 127 -9.40 17.94 -8.93
CA THR A 127 -9.96 17.96 -10.30
C THR A 127 -9.74 19.31 -10.97
N LYS A 128 -10.09 20.41 -10.29
CA LYS A 128 -9.89 21.77 -10.83
C LYS A 128 -8.41 22.10 -11.01
N TYR A 129 -7.55 21.68 -10.08
CA TYR A 129 -6.11 21.88 -10.17
C TYR A 129 -5.51 21.16 -11.39
N VAL A 130 -5.90 19.91 -11.61
CA VAL A 130 -5.47 19.13 -12.78
C VAL A 130 -6.00 19.74 -14.08
N GLN A 131 -7.23 20.27 -14.11
CA GLN A 131 -7.74 20.99 -15.28
C GLN A 131 -6.93 22.26 -15.62
N MET A 132 -6.35 22.93 -14.61
CA MET A 132 -5.57 24.15 -14.81
C MET A 132 -4.13 23.89 -15.29
N ILE A 133 -3.48 22.85 -14.78
CA ILE A 133 -2.04 22.60 -15.00
C ILE A 133 -1.77 21.41 -15.92
N GLY A 134 -2.70 20.45 -15.97
CA GLY A 134 -2.52 19.16 -16.63
C GLY A 134 -1.59 18.23 -15.87
N PHE A 135 -1.59 16.97 -16.29
CA PHE A 135 -0.63 15.94 -15.85
C PHE A 135 -0.37 15.00 -17.03
N THR A 136 0.88 14.65 -17.30
CA THR A 136 1.24 13.82 -18.46
C THR A 136 2.40 12.90 -18.13
N CYS A 137 2.37 11.67 -18.63
CA CYS A 137 3.48 10.74 -18.54
C CYS A 137 4.00 10.48 -19.95
N ARG A 138 5.30 10.64 -20.16
CA ARG A 138 5.93 10.60 -21.48
C ARG A 138 7.09 9.60 -21.52
N MET A 139 7.61 9.31 -22.71
CA MET A 139 8.70 8.35 -22.90
C MET A 139 10.00 8.77 -22.19
N ASP A 140 10.26 10.07 -22.06
CA ASP A 140 11.41 10.62 -21.32
C ASP A 140 11.34 10.33 -19.81
N ASP A 141 10.15 10.11 -19.24
CA ASP A 141 9.99 9.69 -17.84
C ASP A 141 10.45 8.24 -17.59
N LEU A 142 10.57 7.43 -18.65
CA LEU A 142 10.90 6.00 -18.59
C LEU A 142 12.37 5.71 -18.91
N ARG A 143 13.10 6.68 -19.46
CA ARG A 143 14.47 6.49 -19.94
C ARG A 143 15.48 6.60 -18.81
N LEU A 144 16.46 5.69 -18.83
CA LEU A 144 17.69 5.85 -18.07
C LEU A 144 18.63 6.84 -18.76
N THR A 145 19.54 7.41 -17.97
CA THR A 145 20.72 8.14 -18.45
C THR A 145 21.71 7.17 -19.10
N THR A 146 22.67 7.69 -19.88
CA THR A 146 23.73 6.88 -20.48
C THR A 146 24.54 6.12 -19.42
N ASP A 147 24.81 6.75 -18.29
CA ASP A 147 25.54 6.13 -17.18
C ASP A 147 24.67 5.09 -16.46
N GLY A 148 23.37 5.37 -16.29
CA GLY A 148 22.41 4.41 -15.75
C GLY A 148 22.28 3.15 -16.60
N ASP A 149 22.28 3.29 -17.93
CA ASP A 149 22.28 2.16 -18.87
C ASP A 149 23.61 1.39 -18.86
N LYS A 150 24.75 2.07 -18.70
CA LYS A 150 26.06 1.42 -18.49
C LYS A 150 26.07 0.58 -17.22
N TRP A 151 25.69 1.16 -16.07
CA TRP A 151 25.63 0.42 -14.80
C TRP A 151 24.75 -0.83 -14.89
N ARG A 152 23.61 -0.72 -15.57
CA ARG A 152 22.72 -1.86 -15.82
C ARG A 152 23.44 -2.94 -16.62
N ASN A 153 24.09 -2.57 -17.73
CA ASN A 153 24.77 -3.53 -18.60
C ASN A 153 25.95 -4.18 -17.88
N ASP A 154 26.76 -3.42 -17.15
CA ASP A 154 27.92 -3.92 -16.41
C ASP A 154 27.50 -4.97 -15.37
N LEU A 155 26.43 -4.69 -14.62
CA LEU A 155 25.88 -5.64 -13.64
C LEU A 155 25.28 -6.88 -14.31
N LEU A 156 24.58 -6.73 -15.44
CA LEU A 156 24.03 -7.86 -16.18
C LEU A 156 25.11 -8.76 -16.77
N HIS A 157 26.20 -8.19 -17.29
CA HIS A 157 27.35 -8.94 -17.77
C HIS A 157 28.08 -9.66 -16.63
N ALA A 158 28.24 -9.01 -15.47
CA ALA A 158 28.81 -9.67 -14.29
C ALA A 158 27.97 -10.87 -13.82
N GLY A 159 26.65 -10.83 -14.03
CA GLY A 159 25.72 -11.89 -13.65
C GLY A 159 25.48 -12.99 -14.70
N GLU A 160 26.11 -12.92 -15.88
CA GLU A 160 25.86 -13.86 -16.99
C GLU A 160 26.18 -15.31 -16.61
N ASN A 161 27.26 -15.52 -15.85
CA ASN A 161 27.73 -16.83 -15.42
C ASN A 161 27.05 -17.35 -14.15
N TYR A 162 26.23 -16.54 -13.47
CA TYR A 162 25.61 -16.95 -12.20
C TYR A 162 24.74 -18.20 -12.35
N GLY A 163 24.09 -18.40 -13.51
CA GLY A 163 23.36 -19.63 -13.78
C GLY A 163 24.27 -20.85 -13.71
N ARG A 164 25.33 -20.87 -14.51
CA ARG A 164 26.30 -21.97 -14.53
C ARG A 164 26.94 -22.21 -13.17
N THR A 165 27.41 -21.15 -12.49
CA THR A 165 28.04 -21.28 -11.16
C THR A 165 27.08 -21.88 -10.14
N THR A 166 25.82 -21.46 -10.12
CA THR A 166 24.82 -22.01 -9.19
C THR A 166 24.48 -23.47 -9.51
N ALA A 167 24.46 -23.83 -10.79
CA ALA A 167 24.25 -25.22 -11.20
C ALA A 167 25.39 -26.11 -10.69
N LEU A 168 26.64 -25.68 -10.88
CA LEU A 168 27.84 -26.38 -10.41
C LEU A 168 27.88 -26.51 -8.88
N GLU A 169 27.59 -25.42 -8.16
CA GLU A 169 27.47 -25.41 -6.70
C GLU A 169 26.43 -26.43 -6.21
N TYR A 170 25.24 -26.45 -6.84
CA TYR A 170 24.14 -27.32 -6.43
C TYR A 170 24.44 -28.80 -6.66
N VAL A 171 25.10 -29.15 -7.77
CA VAL A 171 25.46 -30.54 -8.06
C VAL A 171 26.77 -30.97 -7.39
N GLY A 172 27.43 -30.10 -6.61
CA GLY A 172 28.69 -30.42 -5.92
C GLY A 172 29.89 -30.57 -6.87
N LEU A 173 29.96 -29.74 -7.91
CA LEU A 173 31.06 -29.66 -8.89
C LEU A 173 31.72 -28.27 -8.89
N ALA A 174 31.66 -27.54 -7.78
CA ALA A 174 32.20 -26.18 -7.69
C ALA A 174 33.73 -26.12 -7.89
N ASP A 175 34.46 -27.19 -7.55
CA ASP A 175 35.93 -27.26 -7.53
C ASP A 175 36.52 -28.05 -8.72
N ALA A 176 35.78 -28.23 -9.81
CA ALA A 176 36.27 -28.98 -10.97
C ALA A 176 37.24 -28.12 -11.82
N ASP A 177 38.50 -28.55 -11.93
CA ASP A 177 39.59 -27.84 -12.63
C ASP A 177 39.53 -27.93 -14.18
N ASP A 178 38.74 -28.86 -14.74
CA ASP A 178 38.64 -29.10 -16.19
C ASP A 178 37.20 -28.87 -16.70
N ASP A 179 37.00 -27.78 -17.44
CA ASP A 179 35.71 -27.35 -17.97
C ASP A 179 35.03 -28.41 -18.87
N ALA A 180 35.80 -29.21 -19.62
CA ALA A 180 35.23 -30.19 -20.56
C ALA A 180 34.71 -31.44 -19.85
N VAL A 181 35.43 -31.90 -18.81
CA VAL A 181 35.00 -33.03 -17.96
C VAL A 181 33.86 -32.59 -17.04
N ALA A 182 33.91 -31.34 -16.55
CA ALA A 182 32.85 -30.74 -15.77
C ALA A 182 31.53 -30.67 -16.55
N ASP A 183 31.55 -30.34 -17.86
CA ASP A 183 30.33 -30.24 -18.67
C ASP A 183 29.61 -31.58 -18.88
N ALA A 184 30.35 -32.65 -19.16
CA ALA A 184 29.76 -33.97 -19.36
C ALA A 184 29.18 -34.53 -18.04
N GLU A 185 29.89 -34.38 -16.93
CA GLU A 185 29.39 -34.82 -15.61
C GLU A 185 28.26 -33.92 -15.09
N LEU A 186 28.32 -32.61 -15.36
CA LEU A 186 27.22 -31.68 -15.05
C LEU A 186 25.95 -32.10 -15.76
N GLN A 187 26.02 -32.43 -17.06
CA GLN A 187 24.85 -32.87 -17.81
C GLN A 187 24.23 -34.15 -17.21
N ARG A 188 25.07 -35.12 -16.82
CA ARG A 188 24.61 -36.36 -16.17
C ARG A 188 23.91 -36.09 -14.83
N ARG A 189 24.47 -35.20 -14.00
CA ARG A 189 23.87 -34.83 -12.70
C ARG A 189 22.59 -34.00 -12.87
N LEU A 190 22.53 -33.13 -13.87
CA LEU A 190 21.31 -32.38 -14.21
C LEU A 190 20.19 -33.29 -14.71
N GLU A 191 20.51 -34.38 -15.40
CA GLU A 191 19.53 -35.40 -15.77
C GLU A 191 18.95 -36.11 -14.54
N GLU A 192 19.77 -36.41 -13.53
CA GLU A 192 19.31 -36.95 -12.26
C GLU A 192 18.40 -35.96 -11.52
N VAL A 193 18.78 -34.68 -11.49
CA VAL A 193 17.97 -33.60 -10.90
C VAL A 193 16.63 -33.46 -11.64
N LEU A 194 16.61 -33.55 -12.97
CA LEU A 194 15.39 -33.47 -13.77
C LEU A 194 14.37 -34.57 -13.42
N ARG A 195 14.86 -35.76 -13.06
CA ARG A 195 14.01 -36.92 -12.72
C ARG A 195 13.41 -36.87 -11.32
N SER A 196 13.94 -36.02 -10.44
CA SER A 196 13.47 -35.89 -9.06
C SER A 196 12.86 -34.51 -8.83
N ASP A 197 11.58 -34.49 -8.49
CA ASP A 197 10.85 -33.25 -8.30
C ASP A 197 11.43 -32.39 -7.17
N GLU A 198 11.81 -33.03 -6.05
CA GLU A 198 12.44 -32.39 -4.89
C GLU A 198 13.79 -31.77 -5.26
N LYS A 199 14.65 -32.52 -5.98
CA LYS A 199 15.96 -32.02 -6.41
C LYS A 199 15.82 -30.85 -7.39
N MET A 200 14.86 -30.91 -8.32
CA MET A 200 14.61 -29.81 -9.24
C MET A 200 14.09 -28.57 -8.51
N ALA A 201 13.15 -28.74 -7.57
CA ALA A 201 12.65 -27.63 -6.76
C ALA A 201 13.76 -26.96 -5.95
N GLY A 202 14.68 -27.75 -5.38
CA GLY A 202 15.87 -27.24 -4.68
C GLY A 202 16.81 -26.44 -5.60
N MET A 203 17.08 -26.96 -6.81
CA MET A 203 17.91 -26.27 -7.81
C MET A 203 17.25 -24.94 -8.23
N ASP A 204 15.94 -24.96 -8.44
CA ASP A 204 15.19 -23.78 -8.83
C ASP A 204 15.23 -22.70 -7.74
N ALA A 205 15.05 -23.09 -6.47
CA ALA A 205 15.14 -22.17 -5.34
C ALA A 205 16.53 -21.52 -5.23
N ALA A 206 17.61 -22.29 -5.40
CA ALA A 206 18.98 -21.78 -5.39
C ALA A 206 19.21 -20.76 -6.53
N MET A 207 18.80 -21.11 -7.75
CA MET A 207 18.90 -20.24 -8.92
C MET A 207 18.10 -18.94 -8.74
N LYS A 208 16.85 -19.04 -8.28
CA LYS A 208 15.98 -17.88 -8.01
C LYS A 208 16.62 -16.92 -7.01
N THR A 209 17.18 -17.45 -5.92
CA THR A 209 17.81 -16.63 -4.87
C THR A 209 18.97 -15.81 -5.43
N LYS A 210 19.87 -16.44 -6.19
CA LYS A 210 21.03 -15.78 -6.80
C LYS A 210 20.62 -14.76 -7.87
N MET A 211 19.62 -15.08 -8.71
CA MET A 211 19.08 -14.15 -9.72
C MET A 211 18.31 -12.96 -9.13
N ASN A 212 17.56 -13.18 -8.04
CA ASN A 212 16.82 -12.12 -7.37
C ASN A 212 17.77 -11.13 -6.66
N GLY A 213 18.92 -11.62 -6.18
CA GLY A 213 20.02 -10.77 -5.72
C GLY A 213 20.53 -9.83 -6.82
N LEU A 214 20.80 -10.37 -8.02
CA LEU A 214 21.21 -9.56 -9.17
C LEU A 214 20.14 -8.53 -9.57
N THR A 215 18.88 -8.95 -9.65
CA THR A 215 17.75 -8.07 -9.97
C THR A 215 17.68 -6.90 -8.98
N SER A 216 17.79 -7.18 -7.69
CA SER A 216 17.77 -6.17 -6.62
C SER A 216 18.95 -5.20 -6.72
N ALA A 217 20.16 -5.70 -7.02
CA ALA A 217 21.35 -4.88 -7.20
C ALA A 217 21.18 -3.89 -8.37
N VAL A 218 20.65 -4.35 -9.51
CA VAL A 218 20.41 -3.50 -10.67
C VAL A 218 19.33 -2.45 -10.38
N ILE A 219 18.22 -2.84 -9.74
CA ILE A 219 17.14 -1.92 -9.38
C ILE A 219 17.65 -0.82 -8.44
N ASN A 220 18.41 -1.18 -7.40
CA ASN A 220 18.92 -0.20 -6.43
C ASN A 220 19.99 0.71 -7.01
N LYS A 221 20.80 0.24 -7.96
CA LYS A 221 21.81 1.06 -8.63
C LYS A 221 21.18 2.03 -9.64
N CYS A 222 20.24 1.55 -10.44
CA CYS A 222 19.64 2.34 -11.52
C CYS A 222 18.50 3.25 -11.05
N LEU A 223 17.70 2.87 -10.05
CA LEU A 223 16.54 3.66 -9.59
C LEU A 223 16.74 4.14 -8.14
N PRO A 224 16.59 5.45 -7.85
CA PRO A 224 16.09 6.51 -8.72
C PRO A 224 17.16 7.29 -9.50
N ASN A 225 18.44 7.14 -9.14
CA ASN A 225 19.50 8.06 -9.57
C ASN A 225 19.88 7.98 -11.04
N GLY A 226 19.68 6.82 -11.68
CA GLY A 226 20.03 6.56 -13.08
C GLY A 226 18.97 6.98 -14.09
N LEU A 227 17.80 7.50 -13.66
CA LEU A 227 16.77 8.02 -14.57
C LEU A 227 17.15 9.37 -15.16
N LEU A 228 16.75 9.59 -16.42
CA LEU A 228 16.97 10.84 -17.14
C LEU A 228 16.28 12.01 -16.43
N LYS A 229 14.99 11.82 -16.09
CA LYS A 229 14.23 12.73 -15.25
C LYS A 229 14.12 12.15 -13.85
N LYS A 230 14.42 12.97 -12.85
CA LYS A 230 14.28 12.63 -11.44
C LYS A 230 12.97 13.17 -10.89
N PHE A 231 12.50 12.56 -9.80
CA PHE A 231 11.47 13.17 -8.96
C PHE A 231 11.91 14.58 -8.53
N PRO A 232 11.01 15.59 -8.48
CA PRO A 232 9.57 15.54 -8.75
C PRO A 232 9.18 15.72 -10.24
N SER A 233 10.12 15.99 -11.14
CA SER A 233 9.81 16.26 -12.55
C SER A 233 9.45 15.00 -13.36
N ASN A 234 9.77 13.81 -12.86
CA ASN A 234 9.41 12.54 -13.46
C ASN A 234 8.00 12.10 -13.00
N ASN A 235 7.05 12.12 -13.93
CA ASN A 235 5.65 11.84 -13.62
C ASN A 235 5.37 10.35 -13.43
N MET A 236 6.15 9.45 -14.04
CA MET A 236 6.06 8.00 -13.77
C MET A 236 6.49 7.68 -12.33
N GLN A 237 7.59 8.30 -11.86
CA GLN A 237 7.99 8.21 -10.47
C GLN A 237 6.98 8.88 -9.54
N MET A 238 6.44 10.04 -9.92
CA MET A 238 5.42 10.72 -9.12
C MET A 238 4.21 9.82 -8.87
N MET A 239 3.68 9.12 -9.88
CA MET A 239 2.54 8.22 -9.73
C MET A 239 2.83 7.03 -8.81
N THR A 240 4.03 6.45 -8.93
CA THR A 240 4.38 5.23 -8.19
C THR A 240 4.79 5.51 -6.75
N VAL A 241 5.58 6.56 -6.51
CA VAL A 241 6.05 6.93 -5.16
C VAL A 241 4.90 7.50 -4.32
N SER A 242 4.02 8.31 -4.90
CA SER A 242 2.81 8.83 -4.21
C SER A 242 1.72 7.77 -3.97
N GLY A 243 1.83 6.60 -4.60
CA GLY A 243 0.84 5.53 -4.53
C GLY A 243 -0.41 5.76 -5.36
N ALA A 244 -0.42 6.74 -6.27
CA ALA A 244 -1.54 7.00 -7.17
C ALA A 244 -1.83 5.79 -8.07
N LYS A 245 -0.82 5.31 -8.81
CA LYS A 245 -0.92 4.09 -9.62
C LYS A 245 0.44 3.49 -9.89
N GLY A 246 0.51 2.16 -9.86
CA GLY A 246 1.74 1.39 -10.06
C GLY A 246 2.58 1.32 -8.79
N SER A 247 3.67 0.58 -8.89
CA SER A 247 4.63 0.33 -7.82
C SER A 247 6.06 0.50 -8.32
N ARG A 248 7.03 0.49 -7.39
CA ARG A 248 8.47 0.49 -7.74
C ARG A 248 8.83 -0.68 -8.66
N VAL A 249 8.17 -1.83 -8.50
CA VAL A 249 8.36 -3.02 -9.35
C VAL A 249 7.92 -2.74 -10.79
N ASN A 250 6.83 -2.02 -11.00
CA ASN A 250 6.39 -1.68 -12.36
C ASN A 250 7.40 -0.75 -13.06
N VAL A 251 7.94 0.24 -12.34
CA VAL A 251 8.96 1.15 -12.90
C VAL A 251 10.25 0.39 -13.23
N SER A 252 10.66 -0.54 -12.37
CA SER A 252 11.85 -1.36 -12.63
C SER A 252 11.68 -2.31 -13.81
N GLN A 253 10.49 -2.89 -14.01
CA GLN A 253 10.25 -3.76 -15.16
C GLN A 253 10.24 -2.99 -16.49
N ILE A 254 9.79 -1.73 -16.46
CA ILE A 254 9.82 -0.87 -17.64
C ILE A 254 11.24 -0.40 -17.94
N SER A 255 11.94 0.11 -16.92
CA SER A 255 13.20 0.87 -17.11
C SER A 255 14.46 0.03 -16.93
N CYS A 256 14.42 -1.04 -16.12
CA CYS A 256 15.58 -1.86 -15.78
C CYS A 256 15.50 -3.26 -16.40
N MET A 257 14.61 -4.13 -15.93
CA MET A 257 14.43 -5.50 -16.44
C MET A 257 13.21 -6.17 -15.85
N LEU A 258 12.68 -7.19 -16.54
CA LEU A 258 11.56 -8.01 -16.03
C LEU A 258 11.99 -8.90 -14.85
N GLY A 259 13.20 -9.47 -14.89
CA GLY A 259 13.72 -10.38 -13.88
C GLY A 259 13.27 -11.83 -14.06
N GLN A 260 13.38 -12.63 -13.01
CA GLN A 260 13.02 -14.04 -13.02
C GLN A 260 11.50 -14.23 -13.20
N GLN A 261 11.09 -15.01 -14.21
CA GLN A 261 9.70 -15.48 -14.31
C GLN A 261 9.52 -16.72 -13.44
N GLU A 262 8.48 -16.70 -12.62
CA GLU A 262 8.14 -17.77 -11.70
C GLU A 262 6.81 -18.39 -12.12
N LEU A 263 6.70 -19.71 -12.03
CA LEU A 263 5.49 -20.48 -12.33
C LEU A 263 5.22 -21.44 -11.17
N GLU A 264 4.08 -21.28 -10.48
CA GLU A 264 3.70 -22.08 -9.31
C GLU A 264 4.79 -22.11 -8.22
N GLY A 265 5.52 -21.00 -8.06
CA GLY A 265 6.64 -20.86 -7.13
C GLY A 265 7.97 -21.47 -7.62
N ARG A 266 7.99 -22.12 -8.78
CA ARG A 266 9.18 -22.71 -9.42
C ARG A 266 9.67 -21.86 -10.60
N ARG A 267 10.74 -22.29 -11.25
CA ARG A 267 11.20 -21.68 -12.51
C ARG A 267 10.39 -22.24 -13.69
N VAL A 268 10.78 -21.81 -14.89
CA VAL A 268 10.18 -22.30 -16.14
C VAL A 268 10.26 -23.83 -16.21
N PRO A 269 9.15 -24.52 -16.56
CA PRO A 269 9.14 -25.97 -16.67
C PRO A 269 10.05 -26.47 -17.80
N THR A 270 10.72 -27.58 -17.56
CA THR A 270 11.56 -28.28 -18.53
C THR A 270 10.81 -29.44 -19.16
N MET A 271 11.00 -29.65 -20.46
CA MET A 271 10.50 -30.82 -21.18
C MET A 271 11.26 -32.09 -20.75
N VAL A 272 10.72 -33.26 -21.08
CA VAL A 272 11.37 -34.58 -20.86
C VAL A 272 12.75 -34.66 -21.51
N SER A 273 12.98 -33.92 -22.60
CA SER A 273 14.27 -33.80 -23.28
C SER A 273 15.30 -32.93 -22.55
N GLY A 274 14.98 -32.40 -21.36
CA GLY A 274 15.84 -31.48 -20.61
C GLY A 274 15.89 -30.06 -21.17
N LYS A 275 15.01 -29.70 -22.12
CA LYS A 275 14.94 -28.38 -22.75
C LYS A 275 13.79 -27.56 -22.20
N THR A 276 14.00 -26.27 -21.95
CA THR A 276 12.89 -25.34 -21.61
C THR A 276 12.19 -24.79 -22.85
N LEU A 277 12.93 -24.58 -23.95
CA LEU A 277 12.39 -24.29 -25.28
C LEU A 277 13.16 -25.03 -26.37
N PRO A 278 12.58 -25.26 -27.55
CA PRO A 278 13.27 -25.87 -28.68
C PRO A 278 14.52 -25.12 -29.14
N SER A 279 14.61 -23.81 -28.84
CA SER A 279 15.75 -22.96 -29.18
C SER A 279 16.93 -23.06 -28.21
N PHE A 280 16.76 -23.71 -27.04
CA PHE A 280 17.82 -23.93 -26.08
C PHE A 280 18.40 -25.35 -26.19
N SER A 281 19.65 -25.48 -25.78
CA SER A 281 20.31 -26.78 -25.65
C SER A 281 19.71 -27.59 -24.50
N ALA A 282 19.87 -28.91 -24.53
CA ALA A 282 19.40 -29.75 -23.43
C ALA A 282 20.26 -29.48 -22.20
N PHE A 283 19.62 -29.35 -21.03
CA PHE A 283 20.27 -29.08 -19.74
C PHE A 283 21.08 -27.78 -19.71
N GLU A 284 20.65 -26.77 -20.47
CA GLU A 284 21.31 -25.49 -20.50
C GLU A 284 21.25 -24.78 -19.13
N SER A 285 22.42 -24.50 -18.54
CA SER A 285 22.55 -23.90 -17.21
C SER A 285 22.46 -22.37 -17.21
N SER A 286 22.22 -21.75 -18.37
CA SER A 286 22.08 -20.30 -18.49
C SER A 286 20.83 -19.81 -17.74
N ALA A 287 20.96 -18.68 -17.04
CA ALA A 287 19.82 -18.10 -16.31
C ALA A 287 18.64 -17.80 -17.26
N ARG A 288 18.96 -17.39 -18.49
CA ARG A 288 17.99 -17.10 -19.56
C ARG A 288 17.19 -18.33 -19.97
N ALA A 289 17.81 -19.51 -20.07
CA ALA A 289 17.10 -20.74 -20.40
C ALA A 289 16.06 -21.10 -19.33
N GLY A 290 16.32 -20.77 -18.07
CA GLY A 290 15.37 -20.97 -16.96
C GLY A 290 14.46 -19.79 -16.64
N GLY A 291 14.21 -18.90 -17.61
CA GLY A 291 13.21 -17.85 -17.47
C GLY A 291 13.67 -16.54 -16.83
N TYR A 292 14.97 -16.30 -16.68
CA TYR A 292 15.48 -14.99 -16.28
C TYR A 292 15.49 -14.01 -17.46
N ILE A 293 14.67 -12.96 -17.38
CA ILE A 293 14.53 -11.97 -18.46
C ILE A 293 15.34 -10.71 -18.11
N ALA A 294 16.51 -10.58 -18.74
CA ALA A 294 17.34 -9.38 -18.64
C ALA A 294 16.76 -8.19 -19.47
N GLY A 295 15.89 -8.48 -20.44
CA GLY A 295 15.16 -7.49 -21.22
C GLY A 295 14.20 -6.63 -20.37
N ARG A 296 13.83 -5.46 -20.89
CA ARG A 296 12.92 -4.50 -20.25
C ARG A 296 11.84 -4.06 -21.23
N PHE A 297 10.67 -3.63 -20.74
CA PHE A 297 9.59 -3.21 -21.65
C PHE A 297 9.98 -2.02 -22.53
N LEU A 298 10.86 -1.13 -22.06
CA LEU A 298 11.31 0.05 -22.82
C LEU A 298 12.01 -0.31 -24.14
N THR A 299 12.83 -1.36 -24.14
CA THR A 299 13.64 -1.78 -25.30
C THR A 299 13.12 -3.05 -25.97
N GLY A 300 12.05 -3.63 -25.43
CA GLY A 300 11.54 -4.93 -25.83
C GLY A 300 12.27 -6.11 -25.18
N ILE A 301 11.66 -7.28 -25.32
CA ILE A 301 12.14 -8.56 -24.82
C ILE A 301 12.35 -9.53 -25.98
N ARG A 302 13.30 -10.47 -25.86
CA ARG A 302 13.62 -11.43 -26.94
C ARG A 302 12.49 -12.46 -27.11
N PRO A 303 12.36 -13.14 -28.28
CA PRO A 303 11.27 -14.11 -28.49
C PRO A 303 11.20 -15.24 -27.46
N GLN A 304 12.35 -15.75 -26.99
CA GLN A 304 12.39 -16.78 -25.94
C GLN A 304 11.84 -16.24 -24.61
N GLU A 305 12.27 -15.03 -24.24
CA GLU A 305 11.85 -14.34 -23.02
C GLU A 305 10.37 -13.97 -23.07
N TYR A 306 9.90 -13.54 -24.24
CA TYR A 306 8.50 -13.24 -24.51
C TYR A 306 7.61 -14.45 -24.22
N TYR A 307 8.01 -15.64 -24.66
CA TYR A 307 7.26 -16.85 -24.42
C TYR A 307 7.16 -17.20 -22.93
N PHE A 308 8.27 -17.10 -22.18
CA PHE A 308 8.26 -17.29 -20.72
C PHE A 308 7.42 -16.25 -20.00
N HIS A 309 7.46 -14.99 -20.44
CA HIS A 309 6.61 -13.95 -19.87
C HIS A 309 5.11 -14.23 -20.11
N CYS A 310 4.75 -14.76 -21.29
CA CYS A 310 3.38 -15.20 -21.57
C CYS A 310 2.93 -16.34 -20.66
N MET A 311 3.82 -17.27 -20.28
CA MET A 311 3.49 -18.33 -19.32
C MET A 311 3.09 -17.72 -17.97
N ALA A 312 3.92 -16.82 -17.43
CA ALA A 312 3.67 -16.17 -16.14
C ALA A 312 2.39 -15.31 -16.18
N GLY A 313 2.13 -14.62 -17.29
CA GLY A 313 0.88 -13.87 -17.48
C GLY A 313 -0.36 -14.78 -17.49
N ARG A 314 -0.26 -15.97 -18.09
CA ARG A 314 -1.38 -16.93 -18.15
C ARG A 314 -1.69 -17.56 -16.79
N GLU A 315 -0.68 -17.84 -15.98
CA GLU A 315 -0.86 -18.37 -14.63
C GLU A 315 -1.76 -17.47 -13.79
N GLY A 316 -1.51 -16.15 -13.76
CA GLY A 316 -2.34 -15.21 -13.01
C GLY A 316 -3.82 -15.18 -13.46
N LEU A 317 -4.07 -15.39 -14.76
CA LEU A 317 -5.43 -15.49 -15.31
C LEU A 317 -6.12 -16.80 -14.90
N ILE A 318 -5.39 -17.92 -14.94
CA ILE A 318 -5.90 -19.23 -14.49
C ILE A 318 -6.21 -19.17 -13.00
N ASP A 319 -5.33 -18.57 -12.20
CA ASP A 319 -5.49 -18.47 -10.76
C ASP A 319 -6.76 -17.68 -10.39
N THR A 320 -7.01 -16.59 -11.10
CA THR A 320 -8.24 -15.79 -10.95
C THR A 320 -9.49 -16.60 -11.30
N ALA A 321 -9.44 -17.40 -12.36
CA ALA A 321 -10.58 -18.22 -12.78
C ALA A 321 -10.90 -19.33 -11.77
N VAL A 322 -9.89 -19.95 -11.17
CA VAL A 322 -10.08 -21.10 -10.27
C VAL A 322 -10.39 -20.66 -8.83
N LYS A 323 -9.65 -19.69 -8.27
CA LYS A 323 -9.77 -19.31 -6.85
C LYS A 323 -11.08 -18.59 -6.50
N THR A 324 -11.68 -17.87 -7.45
CA THR A 324 -12.93 -17.09 -7.23
C THR A 324 -14.12 -17.97 -6.83
N SER A 325 -14.21 -19.19 -7.37
CA SER A 325 -15.31 -20.12 -7.06
C SER A 325 -15.33 -20.55 -5.58
N ARG A 326 -14.15 -20.75 -4.97
CA ARG A 326 -14.02 -21.32 -3.63
C ARG A 326 -14.39 -20.32 -2.53
N SER A 327 -13.99 -19.06 -2.68
CA SER A 327 -14.26 -18.03 -1.67
C SER A 327 -15.74 -17.69 -1.56
N GLY A 328 -16.47 -17.64 -2.67
CA GLY A 328 -17.90 -17.31 -2.67
C GLY A 328 -18.75 -18.36 -1.98
N TYR A 329 -18.49 -19.64 -2.21
CA TYR A 329 -19.20 -20.72 -1.54
C TYR A 329 -18.93 -20.72 -0.03
N LEU A 330 -17.66 -20.59 0.37
CA LEU A 330 -17.29 -20.49 1.79
C LEU A 330 -18.00 -19.31 2.47
N GLN A 331 -18.01 -18.14 1.84
CA GLN A 331 -18.69 -16.96 2.36
C GLN A 331 -20.20 -17.22 2.54
N ARG A 332 -20.86 -17.87 1.58
CA ARG A 332 -22.27 -18.24 1.71
C ARG A 332 -22.52 -19.18 2.88
N CYS A 333 -21.69 -20.20 3.05
CA CYS A 333 -21.79 -21.12 4.18
C CYS A 333 -21.66 -20.38 5.50
N LEU A 334 -20.68 -19.48 5.65
CA LEU A 334 -20.50 -18.68 6.86
C LEU A 334 -21.69 -17.74 7.10
N ILE A 335 -22.09 -16.95 6.11
CA ILE A 335 -23.22 -16.00 6.26
C ILE A 335 -24.49 -16.74 6.67
N LYS A 336 -24.78 -17.90 6.07
CA LYS A 336 -26.00 -18.65 6.39
C LYS A 336 -26.05 -19.20 7.81
N HIS A 337 -24.90 -19.55 8.40
CA HIS A 337 -24.85 -19.98 9.80
C HIS A 337 -24.77 -18.80 10.78
N LEU A 338 -24.31 -17.63 10.35
CA LEU A 338 -24.08 -16.48 11.21
C LEU A 338 -25.13 -15.36 11.03
N GLU A 339 -26.13 -15.51 10.16
CA GLU A 339 -27.11 -14.45 9.83
C GLU A 339 -28.02 -14.05 11.00
N GLY A 340 -28.25 -14.98 11.92
CA GLY A 340 -29.09 -14.79 13.10
C GLY A 340 -28.39 -14.15 14.29
N ILE A 341 -27.05 -14.06 14.25
CA ILE A 341 -26.24 -13.67 15.40
C ILE A 341 -26.28 -12.15 15.56
N THR A 342 -26.73 -11.70 16.73
CA THR A 342 -26.81 -10.28 17.06
C THR A 342 -26.34 -9.98 18.48
N VAL A 343 -25.92 -8.73 18.71
CA VAL A 343 -25.58 -8.24 20.06
C VAL A 343 -26.85 -7.72 20.72
N HIS A 344 -27.21 -8.30 21.87
CA HIS A 344 -28.36 -7.90 22.66
C HIS A 344 -28.04 -6.73 23.60
N TYR A 345 -29.07 -6.13 24.20
CA TYR A 345 -28.95 -5.00 25.12
C TYR A 345 -28.10 -5.28 26.37
N ASP A 346 -27.96 -6.54 26.76
CA ASP A 346 -27.09 -6.99 27.85
C ASP A 346 -25.63 -7.22 27.43
N HIS A 347 -25.26 -6.80 26.22
CA HIS A 347 -23.95 -6.99 25.57
C HIS A 347 -23.60 -8.45 25.24
N THR A 348 -24.50 -9.40 25.48
CA THR A 348 -24.29 -10.79 25.06
C THR A 348 -24.55 -10.95 23.57
N VAL A 349 -23.82 -11.84 22.94
CA VAL A 349 -23.99 -12.22 21.54
C VAL A 349 -24.83 -13.48 21.51
N ARG A 350 -26.04 -13.39 20.95
CA ARG A 350 -26.99 -14.50 20.90
C ARG A 350 -27.44 -14.79 19.47
N ASP A 351 -27.83 -16.03 19.25
CA ASP A 351 -28.54 -16.44 18.04
C ASP A 351 -30.06 -16.24 18.20
N VAL A 352 -30.83 -16.43 17.13
CA VAL A 352 -32.29 -16.17 17.06
C VAL A 352 -33.09 -17.05 18.03
N ASP A 353 -32.57 -18.22 18.38
CA ASP A 353 -33.17 -19.15 19.35
C ASP A 353 -32.97 -18.70 20.82
N GLY A 354 -32.16 -17.67 21.05
CA GLY A 354 -31.81 -17.16 22.38
C GLY A 354 -30.58 -17.83 22.99
N SER A 355 -29.92 -18.75 22.29
CA SER A 355 -28.66 -19.38 22.72
C SER A 355 -27.54 -18.34 22.78
N VAL A 356 -26.85 -18.27 23.92
CA VAL A 356 -25.72 -17.34 24.12
C VAL A 356 -24.46 -17.95 23.52
N LEU A 357 -23.85 -17.26 22.56
CA LEU A 357 -22.59 -17.66 21.92
C LEU A 357 -21.38 -17.00 22.60
N GLN A 358 -21.49 -15.71 22.95
CA GLN A 358 -20.46 -14.98 23.68
C GLN A 358 -21.12 -14.11 24.76
N PHE A 359 -20.47 -13.98 25.92
CA PHE A 359 -20.95 -13.09 26.97
C PHE A 359 -20.67 -11.61 26.67
N ARG A 360 -19.62 -11.33 25.90
CA ARG A 360 -19.29 -10.01 25.38
C ARG A 360 -18.75 -10.14 23.97
N TYR A 361 -19.17 -9.25 23.07
CA TYR A 361 -18.63 -9.20 21.72
C TYR A 361 -17.11 -8.98 21.77
N GLY A 362 -16.34 -9.94 21.24
CA GLY A 362 -14.87 -9.83 21.22
C GLY A 362 -14.20 -9.77 22.59
N GLU A 363 -14.89 -10.21 23.66
CA GLU A 363 -14.47 -10.12 25.07
C GLU A 363 -14.33 -8.68 25.63
N ASP A 364 -14.35 -7.64 24.79
CA ASP A 364 -14.17 -6.23 25.17
C ASP A 364 -15.38 -5.32 24.84
N ALA A 365 -16.37 -5.85 24.11
CA ALA A 365 -17.54 -5.13 23.61
C ALA A 365 -17.21 -3.91 22.72
N LEU A 366 -16.03 -3.88 22.11
CA LEU A 366 -15.60 -2.77 21.26
C LEU A 366 -15.99 -2.98 19.79
N ASP A 367 -16.57 -1.94 19.20
CA ASP A 367 -16.83 -1.91 17.75
C ASP A 367 -15.52 -1.76 16.97
N VAL A 368 -15.28 -2.72 16.06
CA VAL A 368 -14.08 -2.77 15.20
C VAL A 368 -13.90 -1.49 14.37
N THR A 369 -14.99 -0.79 14.05
CA THR A 369 -14.97 0.45 13.27
C THR A 369 -14.58 1.69 14.09
N LYS A 370 -14.71 1.64 15.43
CA LYS A 370 -14.46 2.78 16.33
C LYS A 370 -13.18 2.67 17.15
N GLN A 371 -12.55 1.50 17.19
CA GLN A 371 -11.37 1.26 18.04
C GLN A 371 -10.05 1.87 17.52
N LYS A 372 -9.97 2.33 16.26
CA LYS A 372 -8.67 2.61 15.62
C LYS A 372 -7.82 3.65 16.36
N HIS A 373 -8.43 4.73 16.88
CA HIS A 373 -7.72 5.77 17.62
C HIS A 373 -7.72 5.56 19.14
N LEU A 374 -8.29 4.47 19.66
CA LEU A 374 -8.43 4.25 21.11
C LEU A 374 -7.09 4.26 21.85
N TYR A 375 -6.07 3.65 21.26
CA TYR A 375 -4.71 3.57 21.83
C TYR A 375 -3.80 4.72 21.36
N GLN A 376 -4.30 5.67 20.57
CA GLN A 376 -3.50 6.79 20.06
C GLN A 376 -3.54 7.97 21.03
N PHE A 377 -3.05 7.77 22.24
CA PHE A 377 -3.12 8.74 23.34
C PHE A 377 -2.50 10.10 22.99
N ARG A 378 -1.40 10.11 22.22
CA ARG A 378 -0.77 11.35 21.77
C ARG A 378 -1.71 12.17 20.86
N PHE A 379 -2.34 11.51 19.90
CA PHE A 379 -3.32 12.17 19.02
C PHE A 379 -4.51 12.69 19.84
N SER A 380 -4.99 11.92 20.82
CA SER A 380 -6.07 12.36 21.71
C SER A 380 -5.67 13.56 22.58
N ALA A 381 -4.45 13.58 23.10
CA ALA A 381 -3.93 14.69 23.88
C ALA A 381 -3.78 15.97 23.04
N ASP A 382 -3.24 15.86 21.83
CA ASP A 382 -3.06 16.98 20.91
C ASP A 382 -4.40 17.57 20.42
N ASN A 383 -5.49 16.77 20.46
CA ASN A 383 -6.83 17.16 20.01
C ASN A 383 -7.87 17.13 21.14
N PHE A 384 -7.45 17.38 22.37
CA PHE A 384 -8.27 17.25 23.56
C PHE A 384 -9.59 18.05 23.47
N ASP A 385 -9.51 19.31 23.06
CA ASP A 385 -10.69 20.19 22.96
C ASP A 385 -11.71 19.68 21.93
N ALA A 386 -11.24 19.18 20.78
CA ALA A 386 -12.10 18.61 19.75
C ALA A 386 -12.80 17.33 20.23
N LEU A 387 -12.11 16.51 21.03
CA LEU A 387 -12.69 15.29 21.61
C LEU A 387 -13.69 15.59 22.72
N ILE A 388 -13.47 16.63 23.52
CA ILE A 388 -14.46 17.11 24.50
C ILE A 388 -15.73 17.56 23.78
N GLU A 389 -15.61 18.38 22.73
CA GLU A 389 -16.76 18.81 21.93
C GLU A 389 -17.44 17.62 21.25
N LYS A 390 -16.71 16.57 20.85
CA LYS A 390 -17.34 15.38 20.26
C LYS A 390 -18.14 14.59 21.30
N TYR A 391 -17.50 14.23 22.41
CA TYR A 391 -18.07 13.29 23.37
C TYR A 391 -18.97 13.94 24.43
N HIS A 392 -18.90 15.27 24.61
CA HIS A 392 -19.67 16.02 25.60
C HIS A 392 -19.75 15.31 26.97
N PRO A 393 -18.61 15.01 27.62
CA PRO A 393 -18.58 14.20 28.84
C PRO A 393 -19.43 14.79 29.97
N GLU A 394 -19.59 16.12 30.03
CA GLU A 394 -20.43 16.79 31.02
C GLU A 394 -21.91 16.40 30.92
N SER A 395 -22.40 16.11 29.70
CA SER A 395 -23.80 15.70 29.52
C SER A 395 -24.07 14.31 30.09
N ALA A 396 -23.06 13.43 30.12
CA ALA A 396 -23.18 12.09 30.70
C ALA A 396 -23.34 12.14 32.24
N LEU A 397 -22.71 13.12 32.91
CA LEU A 397 -22.81 13.27 34.37
C LEU A 397 -24.25 13.56 34.83
N ALA A 398 -25.05 14.24 34.00
CA ALA A 398 -26.44 14.55 34.33
C ALA A 398 -27.38 13.34 34.26
N VAL A 399 -26.97 12.26 33.59
CA VAL A 399 -27.80 11.06 33.33
C VAL A 399 -27.34 9.85 34.14
N LEU A 400 -26.16 9.92 34.77
CA LEU A 400 -25.58 8.84 35.56
C LEU A 400 -26.25 8.74 36.95
N ASP A 401 -27.26 7.88 37.08
CA ASP A 401 -27.84 7.48 38.37
C ASP A 401 -27.13 6.21 38.90
N THR A 402 -26.05 6.42 39.63
CA THR A 402 -25.25 5.34 40.22
C THR A 402 -25.99 4.57 41.32
N GLU A 403 -26.94 5.21 42.02
CA GLU A 403 -27.64 4.59 43.14
C GLU A 403 -28.72 3.62 42.66
N ALA A 404 -29.53 4.01 41.67
CA ALA A 404 -30.57 3.15 41.12
C ALA A 404 -29.98 1.93 40.39
N ALA A 405 -28.88 2.13 39.65
CA ALA A 405 -28.18 1.05 38.95
C ALA A 405 -27.67 -0.02 39.92
N GLU A 406 -27.03 0.38 41.03
CA GLU A 406 -26.50 -0.56 42.03
C GLU A 406 -27.63 -1.32 42.74
N GLN A 407 -28.74 -0.64 43.05
CA GLN A 407 -29.93 -1.28 43.63
C GLN A 407 -30.59 -2.28 42.67
N HIS A 408 -30.65 -1.95 41.38
CA HIS A 408 -31.18 -2.86 40.36
C HIS A 408 -30.28 -4.08 40.18
N SER A 409 -28.96 -3.89 40.12
CA SER A 409 -27.99 -5.00 40.05
C SER A 409 -28.11 -5.95 41.24
N LYS A 410 -28.24 -5.42 42.47
CA LYS A 410 -28.50 -6.23 43.68
C LYS A 410 -29.83 -6.99 43.61
N LYS A 411 -30.87 -6.41 43.02
CA LYS A 411 -32.19 -7.09 42.82
C LYS A 411 -32.11 -8.17 41.75
N ALA A 412 -31.42 -7.93 40.64
CA ALA A 412 -31.19 -8.90 39.57
C ALA A 412 -30.37 -10.09 40.07
N ALA A 413 -29.31 -9.86 40.85
CA ALA A 413 -28.53 -10.92 41.49
C ALA A 413 -29.35 -11.80 42.45
N ARG A 414 -30.32 -11.22 43.17
CA ARG A 414 -31.21 -11.95 44.09
C ARG A 414 -32.32 -12.74 43.39
N LYS A 415 -32.79 -12.29 42.23
CA LYS A 415 -33.89 -12.91 41.47
C LYS A 415 -33.56 -12.95 39.97
N PRO A 416 -32.67 -13.87 39.54
CA PRO A 416 -32.16 -13.91 38.16
C PRO A 416 -33.24 -14.17 37.11
N HIS A 417 -34.31 -14.87 37.49
CA HIS A 417 -35.41 -15.22 36.58
C HIS A 417 -36.47 -14.13 36.41
N LYS A 418 -36.39 -13.03 37.17
CA LYS A 418 -37.41 -11.96 37.18
C LYS A 418 -36.89 -10.63 36.65
N TYR A 419 -35.58 -10.41 36.68
CA TYR A 419 -34.96 -9.16 36.29
C TYR A 419 -33.77 -9.44 35.40
N ASP A 420 -33.66 -8.70 34.30
CA ASP A 420 -32.53 -8.85 33.38
C ASP A 420 -31.22 -8.45 34.09
N PRO A 421 -30.12 -9.18 33.82
CA PRO A 421 -28.82 -8.83 34.37
C PRO A 421 -28.40 -7.46 33.82
N VAL A 422 -28.06 -6.55 34.73
CA VAL A 422 -27.48 -5.25 34.38
C VAL A 422 -26.01 -5.33 34.72
N LEU A 423 -25.16 -5.07 33.73
CA LEU A 423 -23.73 -4.84 33.94
C LEU A 423 -23.59 -3.57 34.80
N ALA A 424 -23.25 -3.77 36.07
CA ALA A 424 -22.88 -2.69 36.99
C ALA A 424 -21.45 -2.21 36.71
#